data_AF-A0A929HG87-F1
#
_entry.id   AF-A0A929HG87-F1
#
_cell.length_a   1.000
_cell.length_b   1.000
_cell.length_c   1.000
_cell.angle_alpha   90.00
_cell.angle_beta   90.00
_cell.angle_gamma   90.00
#
_symmetry.space_group_name_H-M   'P 1'
#
loop_
_entity.id
_entity.type
_entity.pdbx_description
1 polymer ?
#
loop_
_entity_poly.entity_id
_entity_poly.type
_entity_poly.pdbx_seq_one_letter_code
_entity_poly.pdbx_strand_id
1 'polypeptide(L)'
;MYKVTNSFCARLLTVVSFILLSSSVFAIEINLSRSKLVQLAQHIEADDLEKHYYFSQIALLEMYDTYQYELERSLTQTASTVEKMAKLRHWRFSVHSYLETLNEYLYLMDSGVPINYFISPQDKIFLLIGEVPVIISGPNVGADKQIERNIVEQFCLKYDCLNYFSQQETANEKELLNQSYSSEWSIESSNQVAYIMDNGLTFNFSAMNNRPEKELWANQLSDELNLVLKNLHRTKEKGKKIDWSLLMIESLPLTDNAYKIIINQQQ
;
A
#
# COMPACT_ATOMS: atom_id res chain seq x y z
N MET A 1 -73.27 -30.50 27.44
CA MET A 1 -74.07 -30.32 26.21
C MET A 1 -73.15 -29.68 25.16
N TYR A 2 -73.06 -30.29 23.98
CA TYR A 2 -72.11 -29.97 22.90
C TYR A 2 -72.19 -28.53 22.38
N LYS A 3 -71.03 -27.92 22.05
CA LYS A 3 -70.68 -27.53 20.67
C LYS A 3 -69.24 -26.99 20.52
N VAL A 4 -68.54 -27.57 19.56
CA VAL A 4 -67.33 -27.11 18.88
C VAL A 4 -67.73 -26.07 17.83
N THR A 5 -66.91 -25.02 17.58
CA THR A 5 -66.37 -24.66 16.24
C THR A 5 -65.51 -23.37 16.24
N ASN A 6 -64.31 -23.53 15.66
CA ASN A 6 -63.56 -22.68 14.73
C ASN A 6 -63.07 -21.27 15.11
N SER A 7 -61.74 -21.10 15.01
CA SER A 7 -61.03 -20.19 14.07
C SER A 7 -59.63 -19.90 14.67
N PHE A 8 -58.53 -20.57 14.33
CA PHE A 8 -57.81 -20.65 13.05
C PHE A 8 -57.38 -19.30 12.43
N CYS A 9 -56.67 -18.44 13.18
CA CYS A 9 -55.86 -17.37 12.55
C CYS A 9 -54.85 -16.61 13.44
N ALA A 10 -54.10 -17.26 14.35
CA ALA A 10 -53.14 -16.49 15.18
C ALA A 10 -51.94 -17.29 15.72
N ARG A 11 -51.28 -18.13 14.91
CA ARG A 11 -50.04 -18.82 15.31
C ARG A 11 -48.96 -18.82 14.22
N LEU A 12 -48.70 -17.67 13.62
CA LEU A 12 -47.63 -17.53 12.62
C LEU A 12 -46.85 -16.21 12.77
N LEU A 13 -46.67 -15.72 14.00
CA LEU A 13 -45.96 -14.46 14.27
C LEU A 13 -44.97 -14.53 15.45
N THR A 14 -44.53 -15.74 15.83
CA THR A 14 -43.55 -15.95 16.92
C THR A 14 -42.44 -16.93 16.53
N VAL A 15 -41.91 -16.83 15.30
CA VAL A 15 -40.70 -17.59 14.89
C VAL A 15 -39.66 -16.71 14.15
N VAL A 16 -39.96 -15.46 13.79
CA VAL A 16 -39.01 -14.60 13.06
C VAL A 16 -38.02 -13.86 13.99
N SER A 17 -38.19 -13.91 15.31
CA SER A 17 -37.31 -13.19 16.26
C SER A 17 -36.09 -13.98 16.77
N PHE A 18 -35.72 -15.10 16.13
CA PHE A 18 -34.58 -15.93 16.59
C PHE A 18 -33.45 -16.11 15.56
N ILE A 19 -33.41 -15.31 14.48
CA ILE A 19 -32.29 -15.26 13.53
C ILE A 19 -31.74 -13.82 13.44
N LEU A 20 -31.49 -13.22 14.61
CA LEU A 20 -30.48 -12.17 14.75
C LEU A 20 -29.33 -12.70 15.62
N LEU A 21 -28.97 -13.96 15.37
CA LEU A 21 -27.67 -14.52 15.71
C LEU A 21 -26.62 -13.79 14.88
N SER A 22 -26.01 -12.78 15.50
CA SER A 22 -24.57 -12.54 15.41
C SER A 22 -23.97 -12.76 14.02
N SER A 23 -24.32 -11.90 13.06
CA SER A 23 -23.41 -11.62 11.95
C SER A 23 -22.27 -10.76 12.49
N SER A 24 -21.38 -11.38 13.28
CA SER A 24 -20.02 -10.90 13.44
C SER A 24 -19.39 -10.94 12.05
N VAL A 25 -19.45 -9.80 11.36
CA VAL A 25 -18.66 -9.53 10.17
C VAL A 25 -17.21 -9.58 10.62
N PHE A 26 -16.61 -10.76 10.56
CA PHE A 26 -15.17 -10.91 10.67
C PHE A 26 -14.57 -10.25 9.43
N ALA A 27 -14.09 -9.02 9.61
CA ALA A 27 -13.14 -8.43 8.68
C ALA A 27 -11.88 -9.30 8.73
N ILE A 28 -11.71 -10.17 7.75
CA ILE A 28 -10.48 -10.94 7.59
C ILE A 28 -9.44 -9.98 7.01
N GLU A 29 -8.56 -9.52 7.89
CA GLU A 29 -7.38 -8.70 7.63
C GLU A 29 -6.54 -9.35 6.52
N ILE A 30 -6.30 -8.60 5.45
CA ILE A 30 -5.49 -9.05 4.31
C ILE A 30 -4.04 -8.97 4.77
N ASN A 31 -3.44 -10.09 5.16
CA ASN A 31 -2.03 -10.17 5.50
C ASN A 31 -1.19 -10.08 4.21
N LEU A 32 -1.02 -8.86 3.70
CA LEU A 32 0.16 -8.47 2.94
C LEU A 32 1.33 -8.55 3.92
N SER A 33 2.51 -9.00 3.49
CA SER A 33 3.73 -8.89 4.31
C SER A 33 3.74 -7.54 5.00
N ARG A 34 3.61 -7.54 6.32
CA ARG A 34 3.48 -6.32 7.11
C ARG A 34 4.72 -5.46 6.84
N SER A 35 4.52 -4.18 6.59
CA SER A 35 5.63 -3.30 6.25
C SER A 35 6.67 -3.30 7.38
N LYS A 36 7.96 -3.18 7.04
CA LYS A 36 9.04 -3.12 8.05
C LYS A 36 8.84 -1.95 8.99
N LEU A 37 8.27 -0.85 8.50
CA LEU A 37 7.92 0.29 9.34
C LEU A 37 6.89 -0.08 10.41
N VAL A 38 5.87 -0.87 10.05
CA VAL A 38 4.84 -1.33 10.99
C VAL A 38 5.44 -2.36 11.96
N GLN A 39 6.28 -3.27 11.48
CA GLN A 39 7.01 -4.22 12.35
C GLN A 39 7.87 -3.46 13.37
N LEU A 40 8.60 -2.44 12.94
CA LEU A 40 9.39 -1.57 13.81
C LEU A 40 8.51 -0.91 14.87
N ALA A 41 7.43 -0.25 14.45
CA ALA A 41 6.52 0.46 15.35
C ALA A 41 5.83 -0.45 16.37
N GLN A 42 5.69 -1.75 16.08
CA GLN A 42 5.17 -2.75 17.01
C GLN A 42 6.18 -3.21 18.06
N HIS A 43 7.47 -3.11 17.78
CA HIS A 43 8.53 -3.52 18.68
C HIS A 43 8.98 -2.43 19.65
N ILE A 44 8.59 -1.19 19.39
CA ILE A 44 8.80 -0.10 20.36
C ILE A 44 7.82 -0.32 21.52
N GLU A 45 8.36 -0.48 22.72
CA GLU A 45 7.59 -0.67 23.94
C GLU A 45 6.81 0.60 24.28
N ALA A 46 5.55 0.45 24.69
CA ALA A 46 4.63 1.58 24.90
C ALA A 46 5.09 2.58 25.99
N ASP A 47 5.96 2.16 26.90
CA ASP A 47 6.55 2.97 27.96
C ASP A 47 7.94 3.54 27.61
N ASP A 48 8.50 3.19 26.45
CA ASP A 48 9.76 3.76 25.96
C ASP A 48 9.50 5.10 25.24
N LEU A 49 9.24 6.13 26.05
CA LEU A 49 8.93 7.48 25.57
C LEU A 49 10.05 8.07 24.68
N GLU A 50 11.31 7.69 24.91
CA GLU A 50 12.43 8.17 24.09
C GLU A 50 12.36 7.60 22.68
N LYS A 51 12.14 6.28 22.54
CA LYS A 51 11.98 5.64 21.23
C LYS A 51 10.72 6.12 20.52
N HIS A 52 9.60 6.29 21.23
CA HIS A 52 8.38 6.86 20.68
C HIS A 52 8.58 8.26 20.10
N TYR A 53 9.26 9.13 20.86
CA TYR A 53 9.62 10.47 20.42
C TYR A 53 10.53 10.43 19.19
N TYR A 54 11.61 9.66 19.24
CA TYR A 54 12.59 9.58 18.15
C TYR A 54 11.99 9.00 16.87
N PHE A 55 11.18 7.94 16.97
CA PHE A 55 10.46 7.38 15.84
C PHE A 55 9.56 8.41 15.16
N SER A 56 8.77 9.14 15.97
CA SER A 56 7.83 10.13 15.46
C SER A 56 8.54 11.34 14.84
N GLN A 57 9.65 11.77 15.45
CA GLN A 57 10.51 12.83 14.93
C GLN A 57 11.10 12.47 13.56
N ILE A 58 11.72 11.29 13.42
CA ILE A 58 12.26 10.85 12.14
C ILE A 58 11.14 10.75 11.10
N ALA A 59 9.98 10.20 11.46
CA ALA A 59 8.86 10.07 10.53
C ALA A 59 8.40 11.44 9.99
N LEU A 60 8.26 12.45 10.86
CA LEU A 60 7.88 13.81 10.42
C LEU A 60 8.95 14.46 9.56
N LEU A 61 10.23 14.33 9.93
CA LEU A 61 11.34 14.88 9.16
C LEU A 61 11.43 14.22 7.77
N GLU A 62 11.34 12.89 7.72
CA GLU A 62 11.40 12.15 6.46
C GLU A 62 10.22 12.49 5.53
N MET A 63 9.01 12.65 6.10
CA MET A 63 7.87 13.16 5.34
C MET A 63 8.15 14.57 4.83
N TYR A 64 8.59 15.49 5.69
CA TYR A 64 8.89 16.87 5.31
C TYR A 64 9.90 16.93 4.16
N ASP A 65 11.03 16.24 4.29
CA ASP A 65 12.09 16.20 3.28
C ASP A 65 11.59 15.60 1.97
N THR A 66 10.80 14.52 2.03
CA THR A 66 10.25 13.87 0.83
C THR A 66 9.25 14.77 0.10
N TYR A 67 8.33 15.42 0.82
CA TYR A 67 7.37 16.36 0.23
C TYR A 67 8.08 17.61 -0.33
N GLN A 68 9.11 18.10 0.35
CA GLN A 68 9.91 19.23 -0.12
C GLN A 68 10.63 18.89 -1.42
N TYR A 69 11.32 17.75 -1.45
CA TYR A 69 12.01 17.27 -2.65
C TYR A 69 11.06 17.13 -3.84
N GLU A 70 9.87 16.56 -3.62
CA GLU A 70 8.87 16.40 -4.69
C GLU A 70 8.28 17.73 -5.15
N LEU A 71 8.06 18.67 -4.23
CA LEU A 71 7.64 20.03 -4.58
C LEU A 71 8.68 20.71 -5.47
N GLU A 72 9.96 20.70 -5.05
CA GLU A 72 11.07 21.29 -5.80
C GLU A 72 11.22 20.64 -7.18
N ARG A 73 11.21 19.31 -7.24
CA ARG A 73 11.23 18.55 -8.50
C ARG A 73 10.08 18.98 -9.41
N SER A 74 8.88 19.10 -8.85
CA SER A 74 7.70 19.46 -9.62
C SER A 74 7.84 20.83 -10.28
N LEU A 75 8.56 21.80 -9.70
CA LEU A 75 8.67 23.17 -10.26
C LEU A 75 9.28 23.19 -11.65
N THR A 76 10.10 22.19 -11.98
CA THR A 76 10.69 22.01 -13.31
C THR A 76 9.75 21.35 -14.31
N GLN A 77 8.67 20.72 -13.84
CA GLN A 77 7.70 20.02 -14.69
C GLN A 77 6.78 21.01 -15.40
N THR A 78 6.54 20.72 -16.67
CA THR A 78 5.55 21.41 -17.51
C THR A 78 4.47 20.44 -17.94
N ALA A 79 3.24 20.91 -17.97
CA ALA A 79 2.09 20.11 -18.38
C ALA A 79 1.73 20.39 -19.84
N SER A 80 1.43 19.34 -20.61
CA SER A 80 1.11 19.45 -22.03
C SER A 80 -0.25 20.06 -22.33
N THR A 81 -1.14 20.15 -21.34
CA THR A 81 -2.49 20.73 -21.48
C THR A 81 -2.81 21.70 -20.35
N VAL A 82 -3.73 22.63 -20.61
CA VAL A 82 -4.19 23.62 -19.62
C VAL A 82 -4.79 22.92 -18.39
N GLU A 83 -5.57 21.86 -18.58
CA GLU A 83 -6.18 21.09 -17.49
C GLU A 83 -5.10 20.43 -16.61
N LYS A 84 -4.10 19.77 -17.23
CA LYS A 84 -2.98 19.17 -16.49
C LYS A 84 -2.16 20.24 -15.76
N MET A 85 -2.00 21.41 -16.36
CA MET A 85 -1.32 22.54 -15.72
C MET A 85 -2.07 23.07 -14.50
N ALA A 86 -3.41 23.11 -14.56
CA ALA A 86 -4.24 23.51 -13.42
C ALA A 86 -4.13 22.49 -12.27
N LYS A 87 -4.19 21.18 -12.58
CA LYS A 87 -3.99 20.10 -11.59
C LYS A 87 -2.62 20.17 -10.93
N LEU A 88 -1.57 20.38 -11.72
CA LEU A 88 -0.20 20.52 -11.21
C LEU A 88 -0.05 21.73 -10.29
N ARG A 89 -0.62 22.89 -10.65
CA ARG A 89 -0.62 24.07 -9.76
C ARG A 89 -1.35 23.81 -8.45
N HIS A 90 -2.52 23.18 -8.53
CA HIS A 90 -3.29 22.83 -7.34
C HIS A 90 -2.52 21.87 -6.42
N TRP A 91 -1.92 20.82 -6.98
CA TRP A 91 -1.09 19.90 -6.22
C TRP A 91 0.08 20.60 -5.55
N ARG A 92 0.82 21.48 -6.26
CA ARG A 92 1.93 22.25 -5.67
C ARG A 92 1.49 23.11 -4.49
N PHE A 93 0.35 23.78 -4.63
CA PHE A 93 -0.22 24.58 -3.56
C PHE A 93 -0.58 23.72 -2.34
N SER A 94 -1.23 22.58 -2.55
CA SER A 94 -1.60 21.65 -1.48
C SER A 94 -0.38 21.04 -0.79
N VAL A 95 0.66 20.68 -1.54
CA VAL A 95 1.93 20.18 -0.98
C VAL A 95 2.64 21.26 -0.17
N HIS A 96 2.69 22.50 -0.68
CA HIS A 96 3.27 23.61 0.06
C HIS A 96 2.55 23.87 1.39
N SER A 97 1.21 23.91 1.37
CA SER A 97 0.42 24.05 2.59
C SER A 97 0.62 22.87 3.55
N TYR A 98 0.76 21.64 3.04
CA TYR A 98 1.05 20.49 3.88
C TYR A 98 2.44 20.56 4.52
N LEU A 99 3.45 21.05 3.79
CA LEU A 99 4.80 21.30 4.34
C LEU A 99 4.77 22.33 5.48
N GLU A 100 3.97 23.39 5.36
CA GLU A 100 3.76 24.34 6.46
C GLU A 100 3.18 23.63 7.69
N THR A 101 2.16 22.77 7.50
CA THR A 101 1.60 21.96 8.60
C THR A 101 2.63 21.01 9.22
N LEU A 102 3.46 20.33 8.41
CA LEU A 102 4.50 19.45 8.94
C LEU A 102 5.55 20.22 9.74
N ASN A 103 5.91 21.43 9.30
CA ASN A 103 6.83 22.30 10.03
C ASN A 103 6.23 22.78 11.37
N GLU A 104 4.94 23.09 11.40
CA GLU A 104 4.22 23.39 12.65
C GLU A 104 4.25 22.19 13.62
N TYR A 105 4.05 20.97 13.11
CA TYR A 105 4.12 19.76 13.93
C TYR A 105 5.52 19.51 14.52
N LEU A 106 6.58 19.73 13.75
CA LEU A 106 7.95 19.67 14.24
C LEU A 106 8.17 20.70 15.36
N TYR A 107 7.68 21.94 15.18
CA TYR A 107 7.77 22.98 16.22
C TYR A 107 7.00 22.61 17.50
N LEU A 108 5.79 22.03 17.37
CA LEU A 108 5.00 21.59 18.53
C LEU A 108 5.73 20.48 19.32
N MET A 109 6.35 19.55 18.60
CA MET A 109 7.14 18.48 19.20
C MET A 109 8.35 19.04 19.96
N ASP A 110 9.09 20.00 19.37
CA ASP A 110 10.20 20.69 20.03
C ASP A 110 9.75 21.52 21.24
N SER A 111 8.50 21.99 21.25
CA SER A 111 7.89 22.72 22.36
C SER A 111 7.42 21.81 23.51
N GLY A 112 7.65 20.50 23.42
CA GLY A 112 7.29 19.53 24.46
C GLY A 112 5.84 19.05 24.42
N VAL A 113 5.12 19.27 23.30
CA VAL A 113 3.80 18.64 23.10
C VAL A 113 4.00 17.13 23.00
N PRO A 114 3.23 16.32 23.75
CA PRO A 114 3.38 14.88 23.69
C PRO A 114 3.05 14.36 22.28
N ILE A 115 3.94 13.53 21.76
CA ILE A 115 3.75 12.82 20.51
C ILE A 115 3.66 11.32 20.80
N ASN A 116 2.62 10.70 20.26
CA ASN A 116 2.43 9.26 20.30
C ASN A 116 2.16 8.78 18.87
N TYR A 117 1.99 7.48 18.70
CA TYR A 117 1.44 6.96 17.44
C TYR A 117 0.56 5.75 17.74
N PHE A 118 -0.27 5.40 16.76
CA PHE A 118 -1.01 4.15 16.77
C PHE A 118 -0.98 3.51 15.39
N ILE A 119 -1.18 2.20 15.38
CA ILE A 119 -1.25 1.40 14.16
C ILE A 119 -2.72 1.04 13.95
N SER A 120 -3.27 1.47 12.81
CA SER A 120 -4.63 1.14 12.42
C SER A 120 -4.77 -0.34 12.01
N PRO A 121 -6.01 -0.88 11.95
CA PRO A 121 -6.28 -2.23 11.43
C PRO A 121 -5.95 -2.44 9.95
N GLN A 122 -5.46 -1.41 9.25
CA GLN A 122 -4.99 -1.50 7.87
C GLN A 122 -3.46 -1.38 7.78
N ASP A 123 -2.76 -1.62 8.89
CA ASP A 123 -1.30 -1.48 9.02
C ASP A 123 -0.81 -0.09 8.55
N LYS A 124 -1.62 0.95 8.79
CA LYS A 124 -1.21 2.37 8.63
C LYS A 124 -0.85 2.95 9.97
N ILE A 125 0.29 3.64 10.03
CA ILE A 125 0.77 4.31 11.22
C ILE A 125 0.28 5.75 11.20
N PHE A 126 -0.33 6.17 12.30
CA PHE A 126 -0.76 7.52 12.53
C PHE A 126 0.01 8.08 13.72
N LEU A 127 0.73 9.17 13.50
CA LEU A 127 1.28 9.99 14.57
C LEU A 127 0.14 10.80 15.21
N LEU A 128 0.14 10.90 16.52
CA LEU A 128 -0.78 11.72 17.31
C LEU A 128 0.00 12.88 17.90
N ILE A 129 -0.21 14.06 17.35
CA ILE A 129 0.47 15.30 17.75
C ILE A 129 -0.57 16.15 18.46
N GLY A 130 -0.59 16.09 19.80
CA GLY A 130 -1.78 16.46 20.56
C GLY A 130 -2.96 15.57 20.17
N GLU A 131 -4.05 16.17 19.66
CA GLU A 131 -5.28 15.47 19.26
C GLU A 131 -5.41 15.30 17.73
N VAL A 132 -4.35 15.62 16.98
CA VAL A 132 -4.40 15.59 15.51
C VAL A 132 -3.70 14.33 14.99
N PRO A 133 -4.43 13.41 14.32
CA PRO A 133 -3.82 12.25 13.71
C PRO A 133 -3.19 12.61 12.35
N VAL A 134 -1.92 12.25 12.18
CA VAL A 134 -1.14 12.46 10.96
C VAL A 134 -0.68 11.10 10.44
N ILE A 135 -1.11 10.74 9.24
CA ILE A 135 -0.68 9.48 8.63
C ILE A 135 0.75 9.60 8.09
N ILE A 136 1.56 8.55 8.30
CA ILE A 136 2.85 8.43 7.62
C ILE A 136 2.60 7.97 6.18
N SER A 137 2.75 8.89 5.24
CA SER A 137 2.60 8.65 3.80
C SER A 137 3.40 9.64 2.99
N GLY A 138 3.76 9.24 1.77
CA GLY A 138 4.43 10.09 0.80
C GLY A 138 3.49 10.76 -0.20
N PRO A 139 4.00 11.74 -0.96
CA PRO A 139 3.25 12.46 -2.00
C PRO A 139 2.82 11.58 -3.19
N ASN A 140 3.42 10.40 -3.36
CA ASN A 140 3.13 9.46 -4.44
C ASN A 140 3.49 8.01 -4.03
N VAL A 141 3.08 7.03 -4.84
CA VAL A 141 3.23 5.59 -4.53
C VAL A 141 4.69 5.16 -4.40
N GLY A 142 5.62 5.81 -5.13
CA GLY A 142 7.05 5.53 -5.03
C GLY A 142 7.65 6.02 -3.72
N ALA A 143 7.15 7.15 -3.21
CA ALA A 143 7.64 7.80 -2.01
C ALA A 143 7.33 7.00 -0.72
N ASP A 144 6.19 6.30 -0.64
CA ASP A 144 5.81 5.52 0.55
C ASP A 144 6.90 4.50 0.95
N LYS A 145 7.42 3.74 -0.02
CA LYS A 145 8.48 2.74 0.23
C LYS A 145 9.80 3.39 0.63
N GLN A 146 10.09 4.58 0.10
CA GLN A 146 11.30 5.31 0.40
C GLN A 146 11.27 5.86 1.83
N ILE A 147 10.15 6.49 2.22
CA ILE A 147 9.91 7.00 3.57
C ILE A 147 10.05 5.85 4.59
N GLU A 148 9.36 4.73 4.34
CA GLU A 148 9.45 3.57 5.23
C GLU A 148 10.90 3.08 5.42
N ARG A 149 11.65 2.92 4.32
CA ARG A 149 13.04 2.47 4.39
C ARG A 149 13.89 3.46 5.19
N ASN A 150 13.78 4.75 4.89
CA ASN A 150 14.59 5.77 5.52
C ASN A 150 14.30 5.88 7.02
N ILE A 151 13.03 5.85 7.43
CA ILE A 151 12.66 5.85 8.85
C ILE A 151 13.27 4.63 9.56
N VAL A 152 13.12 3.44 8.97
CA VAL A 152 13.67 2.21 9.55
C VAL A 152 15.20 2.28 9.66
N GLU A 153 15.88 2.70 8.61
CA GLU A 153 17.34 2.84 8.60
C GLU A 153 17.81 3.83 9.67
N GLN A 154 17.24 5.04 9.71
CA GLN A 154 17.62 6.07 10.69
C GLN A 154 17.32 5.65 12.13
N PHE A 155 16.21 4.94 12.36
CA PHE A 155 15.89 4.41 13.67
C PHE A 155 16.92 3.36 14.11
N CYS A 156 17.23 2.42 13.22
CA CYS A 156 18.15 1.32 13.48
C CYS A 156 19.62 1.72 13.49
N LEU A 157 19.97 2.93 13.03
CA LEU A 157 21.28 3.54 13.27
C LEU A 157 21.45 3.94 14.74
N LYS A 158 20.38 4.35 15.43
CA LYS A 158 20.42 4.76 16.84
C LYS A 158 20.14 3.60 17.80
N TYR A 159 19.23 2.70 17.45
CA TYR A 159 18.79 1.60 18.30
C TYR A 159 19.05 0.24 17.65
N ASP A 160 19.36 -0.78 18.45
CA ASP A 160 19.56 -2.14 17.94
C ASP A 160 18.24 -2.77 17.48
N CYS A 161 18.13 -2.99 16.17
CA CYS A 161 16.97 -3.61 15.53
C CYS A 161 17.18 -5.07 15.12
N LEU A 162 18.29 -5.73 15.53
CA LEU A 162 18.66 -7.07 15.04
C LEU A 162 17.52 -8.09 15.11
N ASN A 163 16.64 -7.99 16.11
CA ASN A 163 15.55 -8.92 16.34
C ASN A 163 14.17 -8.45 15.84
N TYR A 164 14.03 -7.17 15.44
CA TYR A 164 12.72 -6.56 15.15
C TYR A 164 12.07 -7.06 13.86
N PHE A 165 12.90 -7.62 12.96
CA PHE A 165 12.46 -8.08 11.65
C PHE A 165 12.50 -9.61 11.51
N SER A 166 12.53 -10.33 12.64
CA SER A 166 12.62 -11.78 12.65
C SER A 166 11.24 -12.44 12.77
N GLN A 167 10.94 -13.35 11.82
CA GLN A 167 9.85 -14.33 11.84
C GLN A 167 8.40 -13.83 11.78
N GLN A 168 8.04 -13.12 10.71
CA GLN A 168 6.66 -13.18 10.17
C GLN A 168 6.55 -13.09 8.65
N GLU A 169 7.64 -13.34 7.92
CA GLU A 169 7.50 -13.87 6.56
C GLU A 169 6.95 -15.29 6.72
N THR A 170 5.63 -15.46 6.63
CA THR A 170 5.05 -16.79 6.47
C THR A 170 5.85 -17.53 5.38
N ALA A 171 6.19 -18.79 5.61
CA ALA A 171 7.05 -19.58 4.71
C ALA A 171 6.62 -19.50 3.22
N ASN A 172 5.35 -19.17 2.95
CA ASN A 172 4.81 -18.90 1.62
C ASN A 172 5.39 -17.66 0.90
N GLU A 173 5.95 -16.67 1.59
CA GLU A 173 6.49 -15.46 0.95
C GLU A 173 7.96 -15.60 0.58
N LYS A 174 8.72 -16.37 1.38
CA LYS A 174 10.09 -16.78 1.03
C LYS A 174 10.14 -17.83 -0.09
N GLU A 175 9.10 -18.66 -0.24
CA GLU A 175 8.97 -19.55 -1.39
C GLU A 175 8.58 -18.81 -2.68
N LEU A 176 7.95 -17.63 -2.59
CA LEU A 176 7.49 -16.87 -3.77
C LEU A 176 8.47 -15.77 -4.21
N LEU A 177 9.18 -15.10 -3.30
CA LEU A 177 10.25 -14.14 -3.66
C LEU A 177 11.55 -14.84 -4.11
N ASN A 178 11.68 -16.14 -3.84
CA ASN A 178 12.74 -16.99 -4.39
C ASN A 178 12.21 -17.93 -5.48
N GLN A 179 11.08 -17.61 -6.14
CA GLN A 179 10.82 -18.18 -7.45
C GLN A 179 11.82 -17.55 -8.43
N SER A 180 13.05 -18.07 -8.40
CA SER A 180 14.00 -17.88 -9.47
C SER A 180 13.41 -18.57 -10.69
N TYR A 181 12.61 -17.83 -11.46
CA TYR A 181 12.11 -18.29 -12.74
C TYR A 181 13.32 -18.66 -13.61
N SER A 182 13.34 -19.88 -14.11
CA SER A 182 14.32 -20.25 -15.12
C SER A 182 14.01 -19.43 -16.36
N SER A 183 14.97 -18.62 -16.79
CA SER A 183 14.83 -17.74 -17.93
C SER A 183 15.83 -18.08 -19.03
N GLU A 184 15.39 -18.07 -20.27
CA GLU A 184 16.25 -18.27 -21.42
C GLU A 184 16.11 -17.15 -22.45
N TRP A 185 17.22 -16.84 -23.12
CA TRP A 185 17.21 -15.93 -24.25
C TRP A 185 17.06 -16.75 -25.53
N SER A 186 16.04 -16.44 -26.31
CA SER A 186 15.86 -16.95 -27.66
C SER A 186 16.15 -15.84 -28.67
N ILE A 187 16.90 -16.17 -29.71
CA ILE A 187 17.18 -15.28 -30.83
C ILE A 187 16.62 -15.95 -32.08
N GLU A 188 15.57 -15.39 -32.65
CA GLU A 188 15.02 -15.85 -33.91
C GLU A 188 15.69 -15.16 -35.10
N SER A 189 15.70 -15.83 -36.25
CA SER A 189 16.38 -15.41 -37.48
C SER A 189 15.88 -14.09 -38.09
N SER A 190 14.84 -13.49 -37.52
CA SER A 190 14.23 -12.20 -37.90
C SER A 190 14.77 -11.00 -37.10
N ASN A 191 15.87 -11.14 -36.37
CA ASN A 191 16.44 -10.10 -35.50
C ASN A 191 15.55 -9.75 -34.29
N GLN A 192 14.57 -10.61 -33.98
CA GLN A 192 13.77 -10.51 -32.77
C GLN A 192 14.44 -11.31 -31.66
N VAL A 193 14.59 -10.67 -30.51
CA VAL A 193 15.22 -11.24 -29.34
C VAL A 193 14.15 -11.40 -28.26
N ALA A 194 13.94 -12.61 -27.79
CA ALA A 194 12.96 -12.91 -26.75
C ALA A 194 13.65 -13.34 -25.45
N TYR A 195 13.17 -12.81 -24.34
CA TYR A 195 13.47 -13.32 -23.00
C TYR A 195 12.26 -14.12 -22.53
N ILE A 196 12.43 -15.44 -22.45
CA ILE A 196 11.37 -16.40 -22.15
C ILE A 196 11.54 -16.86 -20.72
N MET A 197 10.47 -16.77 -19.94
CA MET A 197 10.43 -17.23 -18.55
C MET A 197 9.57 -18.49 -18.47
N ASP A 198 9.95 -19.41 -17.58
CA ASP A 198 9.22 -20.66 -17.33
C ASP A 198 7.78 -20.47 -16.82
N ASN A 199 7.46 -19.30 -16.28
CA ASN A 199 6.09 -18.88 -15.93
C ASN A 199 5.21 -18.55 -17.16
N GLY A 200 5.75 -18.68 -18.38
CA GLY A 200 5.06 -18.47 -19.64
C GLY A 200 5.08 -17.02 -20.14
N LEU A 201 5.75 -16.10 -19.43
CA LEU A 201 5.97 -14.73 -19.91
C LEU A 201 7.08 -14.70 -20.95
N THR A 202 6.82 -14.00 -22.04
CA THR A 202 7.80 -13.76 -23.11
C THR A 202 7.94 -12.26 -23.36
N PHE A 203 9.14 -11.73 -23.15
CA PHE A 203 9.47 -10.33 -23.40
C PHE A 203 10.23 -10.21 -24.71
N ASN A 204 9.60 -9.56 -25.70
CA ASN A 204 10.20 -9.36 -27.02
C ASN A 204 10.93 -8.02 -27.08
N PHE A 205 12.20 -8.06 -27.46
CA PHE A 205 13.08 -6.92 -27.63
C PHE A 205 13.52 -6.80 -29.09
N SER A 206 13.74 -5.56 -29.53
CA SER A 206 14.21 -5.24 -30.88
C SER A 206 15.70 -5.51 -31.11
N ALA A 207 16.49 -5.68 -30.05
CA ALA A 207 17.93 -5.94 -30.10
C ALA A 207 18.45 -6.57 -28.79
N MET A 208 19.64 -7.18 -28.83
CA MET A 208 20.30 -7.83 -27.67
C MET A 208 21.18 -6.88 -26.83
N ASN A 209 21.25 -5.59 -27.18
CA ASN A 209 22.02 -4.61 -26.41
C ASN A 209 21.43 -4.42 -24.99
N ASN A 210 22.26 -3.99 -24.04
CA ASN A 210 21.86 -3.76 -22.64
C ASN A 210 21.14 -4.97 -22.00
N ARG A 211 21.60 -6.19 -22.30
CA ARG A 211 21.01 -7.42 -21.79
C ARG A 211 20.74 -7.41 -20.27
N PRO A 212 21.69 -7.02 -19.39
CA PRO A 212 21.45 -7.04 -17.94
C PRO A 212 20.32 -6.10 -17.49
N GLU A 213 20.18 -4.94 -18.13
CA GLU A 213 19.12 -3.97 -17.84
C GLU A 213 17.75 -4.51 -18.29
N LYS A 214 17.70 -5.17 -19.44
CA LYS A 214 16.48 -5.83 -19.95
C LYS A 214 16.06 -7.02 -19.11
N GLU A 215 17.02 -7.83 -18.64
CA GLU A 215 16.76 -8.92 -17.69
C GLU A 215 16.19 -8.38 -16.38
N LEU A 216 16.82 -7.33 -15.82
CA LEU A 216 16.33 -6.69 -14.59
C LEU A 216 14.91 -6.17 -14.76
N TRP A 217 14.63 -5.47 -15.87
CA TRP A 217 13.31 -4.91 -16.16
C TRP A 217 12.24 -5.99 -16.36
N ALA A 218 12.56 -7.05 -17.10
CA ALA A 218 11.65 -8.18 -17.32
C ALA A 218 11.32 -8.92 -16.01
N ASN A 219 12.32 -9.13 -15.16
CA ASN A 219 12.13 -9.76 -13.85
C ASN A 219 11.27 -8.88 -12.93
N GLN A 220 11.54 -7.58 -12.84
CA GLN A 220 10.74 -6.65 -12.05
C GLN A 220 9.27 -6.61 -12.53
N LEU A 221 9.05 -6.58 -13.84
CA LEU A 221 7.70 -6.57 -14.41
C LEU A 221 6.97 -7.90 -14.18
N SER A 222 7.68 -9.03 -14.26
CA SER A 222 7.15 -10.35 -13.90
C SER A 222 6.70 -10.38 -12.43
N ASP A 223 7.52 -9.86 -11.51
CA ASP A 223 7.19 -9.81 -10.07
C ASP A 223 5.95 -8.95 -9.80
N GLU A 224 5.84 -7.79 -10.46
CA GLU A 224 4.66 -6.92 -10.35
C GLU A 224 3.39 -7.59 -10.90
N LEU A 225 3.48 -8.26 -12.05
CA LEU A 225 2.37 -9.01 -12.63
C LEU A 225 1.91 -10.15 -11.72
N ASN A 226 2.86 -10.88 -11.13
CA ASN A 226 2.55 -11.94 -10.18
C ASN A 226 1.86 -11.41 -8.92
N LEU A 227 2.27 -10.24 -8.43
CA LEU A 227 1.60 -9.58 -7.32
C LEU A 227 0.14 -9.23 -7.67
N VAL A 228 -0.11 -8.72 -8.87
CA VAL A 228 -1.47 -8.45 -9.36
C VAL A 228 -2.29 -9.74 -9.48
N LEU A 229 -1.74 -10.79 -10.09
CA LEU A 229 -2.40 -12.09 -10.23
C LEU A 229 -2.74 -12.71 -8.87
N LYS A 230 -1.83 -12.64 -7.89
CA LYS A 230 -2.05 -13.08 -6.51
C LYS A 230 -3.25 -12.36 -5.90
N ASN A 231 -3.35 -11.06 -6.09
CA ASN A 231 -4.47 -10.26 -5.60
C ASN A 231 -5.80 -10.62 -6.28
N LEU A 232 -5.78 -10.91 -7.58
CA LEU A 232 -6.94 -11.36 -8.34
C LEU A 232 -7.41 -12.75 -7.88
N HIS A 233 -6.50 -13.72 -7.77
CA HIS A 233 -6.82 -15.06 -7.29
C HIS A 233 -7.44 -15.04 -5.90
N ARG A 234 -6.85 -14.30 -4.96
CA ARG A 234 -7.40 -14.12 -3.61
C ARG A 234 -8.78 -13.47 -3.61
N THR A 235 -9.01 -12.51 -4.51
CA THR A 235 -10.33 -11.86 -4.65
C THR A 235 -11.39 -12.88 -5.10
N LYS A 236 -11.03 -13.76 -6.05
CA LYS A 236 -11.89 -14.84 -6.54
C LYS A 236 -12.16 -15.91 -5.49
N GLU A 237 -11.15 -16.34 -4.73
CA GLU A 237 -11.29 -17.31 -3.63
C GLU A 237 -12.24 -16.81 -2.53
N LYS A 238 -12.28 -15.50 -2.30
CA LYS A 238 -13.22 -14.85 -1.36
C LYS A 238 -14.65 -14.71 -1.92
N GLY A 239 -14.96 -15.37 -3.03
CA GLY A 239 -16.29 -15.38 -3.65
C GLY A 239 -16.70 -14.07 -4.33
N LYS A 240 -15.80 -13.08 -4.42
CA LYS A 240 -16.06 -11.86 -5.19
C LYS A 240 -15.92 -12.17 -6.67
N LYS A 241 -16.95 -11.84 -7.45
CA LYS A 241 -16.87 -11.90 -8.91
C LYS A 241 -15.97 -10.78 -9.41
N ILE A 242 -15.00 -11.11 -10.24
CA ILE A 242 -14.20 -10.12 -10.98
C ILE A 242 -14.94 -9.87 -12.27
N ASP A 243 -15.48 -8.66 -12.42
CA ASP A 243 -16.07 -8.19 -13.65
C ASP A 243 -14.97 -7.54 -14.50
N TRP A 244 -14.47 -8.31 -15.46
CA TRP A 244 -13.43 -7.86 -16.38
C TRP A 244 -13.88 -6.68 -17.24
N SER A 245 -15.19 -6.47 -17.42
CA SER A 245 -15.72 -5.31 -18.16
C SER A 245 -15.62 -4.00 -17.37
N LEU A 246 -15.38 -4.07 -16.06
CA LEU A 246 -15.20 -2.94 -15.15
C LEU A 246 -13.74 -2.77 -14.70
N LEU A 247 -12.79 -3.40 -15.40
CA LEU A 247 -11.37 -3.17 -15.19
C LEU A 247 -10.96 -1.88 -15.88
N MET A 248 -10.41 -0.94 -15.11
CA MET A 248 -9.89 0.32 -15.62
C MET A 248 -8.44 0.49 -15.19
N ILE A 249 -7.61 0.96 -16.11
CA ILE A 249 -6.24 1.38 -15.82
C ILE A 249 -6.22 2.90 -15.92
N GLU A 250 -6.06 3.57 -14.78
CA GLU A 250 -5.98 5.02 -14.70
C GLU A 250 -4.51 5.42 -14.54
N SER A 251 -4.02 6.31 -15.40
CA SER A 251 -2.70 6.91 -15.17
C SER A 251 -2.79 7.83 -13.97
N LEU A 252 -1.89 7.65 -13.00
CA LEU A 252 -1.82 8.54 -11.87
C LEU A 252 -1.12 9.81 -12.34
N PRO A 253 -1.83 10.95 -12.49
CA PRO A 253 -1.16 12.18 -12.80
C PRO A 253 -0.18 12.44 -11.64
N LEU A 254 1.05 12.86 -11.95
CA LEU A 254 2.08 13.30 -10.98
C LEU A 254 2.99 12.20 -10.41
N THR A 255 2.92 10.97 -10.93
CA THR A 255 3.99 9.98 -10.75
C THR A 255 4.42 9.49 -12.12
N ASP A 256 5.70 9.60 -12.47
CA ASP A 256 6.18 9.15 -13.77
C ASP A 256 5.87 7.65 -13.93
N ASN A 257 5.13 7.31 -14.98
CA ASN A 257 4.74 5.95 -15.35
C ASN A 257 3.97 5.15 -14.28
N ALA A 258 3.32 5.79 -13.29
CA ALA A 258 2.46 5.05 -12.36
C ALA A 258 1.04 4.92 -12.88
N TYR A 259 0.49 3.71 -12.77
CA TYR A 259 -0.86 3.37 -13.17
C TYR A 259 -1.59 2.70 -12.01
N LYS A 260 -2.85 3.06 -11.81
CA LYS A 260 -3.75 2.42 -10.86
C LYS A 260 -4.67 1.49 -11.62
N ILE A 261 -4.71 0.22 -11.22
CA ILE A 261 -5.68 -0.76 -11.72
C ILE A 261 -6.88 -0.75 -10.78
N ILE A 262 -8.05 -0.41 -11.31
CA ILE A 262 -9.33 -0.40 -10.61
C ILE A 262 -10.16 -1.58 -11.13
N ILE A 263 -10.75 -2.33 -10.22
CA ILE A 263 -11.54 -3.53 -10.53
C ILE A 263 -12.88 -3.43 -9.81
N ASN A 264 -13.97 -3.68 -10.54
CA ASN A 264 -15.35 -3.65 -10.02
C ASN A 264 -15.77 -2.29 -9.45
N GLN A 265 -15.45 -1.19 -10.15
CA GLN A 265 -16.01 0.11 -9.76
C GLN A 265 -17.50 0.15 -10.09
N GLN A 266 -18.35 0.17 -9.07
CA GLN A 266 -19.77 0.49 -9.26
C GLN A 266 -19.84 1.98 -9.65
N GLN A 267 -20.47 2.27 -10.79
CA GLN A 267 -20.84 3.63 -11.19
C GLN A 267 -21.93 4.18 -10.28
#